data_AF-A0A1Q8BKI3-F1
#
_entry.id   AF-A0A1Q8BKI3-F1
#
_cell.length_a   1.000
_cell.length_b   1.000
_cell.length_c   1.000
_cell.angle_alpha   90.00
_cell.angle_beta   90.00
_cell.angle_gamma   90.00
#
_symmetry.space_group_name_H-M   'P 1'
#
loop_
_entity.id
_entity.type
_entity.pdbx_description
1 polymer ?
#
loop_
_entity_poly.entity_id
_entity_poly.type
_entity_poly.pdbx_seq_one_letter_code
_entity_poly.pdbx_strand_id
1 'polypeptide(L)'
;TERAVIYRLQNGFDHRKVDLAVVVQKMVFPQAAGILFTADPVTSNRKVLSIDASFGLGEALVSGLVNADIYKVRNGKVIDKKISTKKLAIYALEDGGTKEQEIEPEWQNRQALTDEQILELEHIGRKIEEHFGRPQDIEWCLVDDTFYIVQSRPITTLFPIPEANDQENHVYISVGHQQMMTDPMKPLGLSFFLLTTRAPMRKAGGRLFVDITHMLASPARRQTVIDTLGQHDPLIKDALMTIVEREDFIKSSPDDKKEQSPGTSNRVISSSGFRTQIENDPTIVSDLIKKSQTSIEELKPNIQTKSGSDLLDFILEDIQQLRKILFDPQSHGVIMAAMDASSWINEKMKEWLGEKNAADTLSQSVPNNITSEMGLALLDVADVIRPYPEVIQYLQHVKDDNFLDELVKFDGGQETQNAIYAYLSKYGMRCAGEIDITKTRWSEKPTTIIPMILSNIENFKPNAGNRKFEQGRQEALKKEQELLDRLNQLPDGEQKAEETKRMIDLIRNFMGYREYPKYGMVSRYFVYKQALLKEAEQLVQADVIHEKEDIYYLTFEELREVVRTNELDYQIISKRKDEYKFYEKLTPPRVITSD
;
A
#
# COMPACT_ATOMS: atom_id res chain seq x y z
N THR A 1 -6.17 3.00 37.76
CA THR A 1 -6.66 4.32 37.30
C THR A 1 -7.68 4.12 36.20
N GLU A 2 -8.62 5.05 36.00
CA GLU A 2 -9.60 4.98 34.91
C GLU A 2 -8.93 4.87 33.54
N ARG A 3 -7.85 5.64 33.31
CA ARG A 3 -7.02 5.57 32.09
C ARG A 3 -6.55 4.14 31.79
N ALA A 4 -6.06 3.41 32.78
CA ALA A 4 -5.60 2.03 32.60
C ALA A 4 -6.74 1.02 32.39
N VAL A 5 -7.95 1.30 32.90
CA VAL A 5 -9.15 0.48 32.65
C VAL A 5 -9.61 0.69 31.21
N ILE A 6 -9.75 1.95 30.77
CA ILE A 6 -10.16 2.31 29.40
C ILE A 6 -9.18 1.72 28.38
N TYR A 7 -7.87 1.86 28.62
CA TYR A 7 -6.85 1.29 27.73
C TYR A 7 -7.00 -0.23 27.57
N ARG A 8 -7.27 -0.96 28.67
CA ARG A 8 -7.47 -2.41 28.63
C ARG A 8 -8.74 -2.77 27.86
N LEU A 9 -9.84 -2.04 28.06
CA LEU A 9 -11.10 -2.25 27.32
C LEU A 9 -10.91 -2.01 25.82
N GLN A 10 -10.26 -0.91 25.45
CA GLN A 10 -10.00 -0.56 24.04
C GLN A 10 -9.11 -1.58 23.33
N ASN A 11 -8.19 -2.23 24.05
CA ASN A 11 -7.28 -3.22 23.49
C ASN A 11 -7.73 -4.68 23.75
N GLY A 12 -8.91 -4.90 24.34
CA GLY A 12 -9.46 -6.24 24.59
C GLY A 12 -8.73 -7.07 25.65
N PHE A 13 -7.99 -6.44 26.56
CA PHE A 13 -7.30 -7.14 27.65
C PHE A 13 -8.26 -7.46 28.81
N ASP A 14 -8.36 -8.74 29.19
CA ASP A 14 -9.09 -9.15 30.41
C ASP A 14 -8.39 -8.58 31.65
N HIS A 15 -9.12 -7.82 32.47
CA HIS A 15 -8.62 -7.21 33.69
C HIS A 15 -8.02 -8.22 34.68
N ARG A 16 -8.47 -9.48 34.65
CA ARG A 16 -8.02 -10.54 35.56
C ARG A 16 -6.76 -11.27 35.07
N LYS A 17 -6.30 -10.98 33.86
CA LYS A 17 -5.11 -11.60 33.25
C LYS A 17 -3.90 -10.65 33.19
N VAL A 18 -3.96 -9.53 33.90
CA VAL A 18 -2.88 -8.53 33.93
C VAL A 18 -2.31 -8.46 35.34
N ASP A 19 -1.08 -8.95 35.49
CA ASP A 19 -0.31 -8.84 36.72
C ASP A 19 0.61 -7.61 36.67
N LEU A 20 0.96 -7.07 37.84
CA LEU A 20 1.86 -5.91 37.97
C LEU A 20 3.09 -6.29 38.80
N ALA A 21 4.27 -6.06 38.22
CA ALA A 21 5.54 -6.16 38.93
C ALA A 21 6.02 -4.75 39.33
N VAL A 22 6.58 -4.63 40.54
CA VAL A 22 7.17 -3.37 41.03
C VAL A 22 8.69 -3.49 40.97
N VAL A 23 9.33 -2.61 40.22
CA VAL A 23 10.79 -2.50 40.15
C VAL A 23 11.26 -1.57 41.27
N VAL A 24 12.14 -2.07 42.14
CA VAL A 24 12.80 -1.27 43.17
C VAL A 24 14.26 -1.09 42.77
N GLN A 25 14.63 0.13 42.37
CA GLN A 25 15.95 0.48 41.85
C GLN A 25 16.62 1.53 42.74
N LYS A 26 17.95 1.52 42.80
CA LYS A 26 18.74 2.56 43.47
C LYS A 26 18.52 3.91 42.77
N MET A 27 18.18 4.94 43.54
CA MET A 27 18.01 6.31 43.03
C MET A 27 19.36 6.89 42.58
N VAL A 28 19.32 7.60 41.44
CA VAL A 28 20.47 8.28 40.83
C VAL A 28 20.23 9.80 40.96
N PHE A 29 21.29 10.57 41.22
CA PHE A 29 21.22 12.04 41.38
C PHE A 29 21.95 12.73 40.21
N PRO A 30 21.33 12.78 39.01
CA PRO A 30 22.01 13.21 37.80
C PRO A 30 22.23 14.73 37.67
N GLN A 31 23.32 15.11 37.02
CA GLN A 31 23.46 16.46 36.46
C GLN A 31 22.58 16.63 35.22
N ALA A 32 22.49 15.59 34.39
CA ALA A 32 21.64 15.54 33.21
C ALA A 32 21.02 14.15 33.04
N ALA A 33 19.81 14.09 32.47
CA ALA A 33 19.12 12.85 32.16
C ALA A 33 18.36 13.02 30.85
N GLY A 34 17.97 11.89 30.26
CA GLY A 34 17.34 11.94 28.95
C GLY A 34 16.92 10.61 28.38
N ILE A 35 16.56 10.68 27.11
CA ILE A 35 16.13 9.55 26.29
C ILE A 35 17.09 9.44 25.11
N LEU A 36 17.43 8.22 24.72
CA LEU A 36 18.20 7.90 23.53
C LEU A 36 17.40 6.94 22.67
N PHE A 37 17.24 7.28 21.39
CA PHE A 37 16.69 6.39 20.38
C PHE A 37 17.81 5.97 19.43
N THR A 38 18.06 4.66 19.30
CA THR A 38 19.13 4.16 18.41
C THR A 38 18.76 4.23 16.93
N ALA A 39 17.52 4.59 16.62
CA ALA A 39 17.05 4.99 15.29
C ALA A 39 16.30 6.32 15.39
N ASP A 40 16.40 7.17 14.37
CA ASP A 40 15.71 8.46 14.35
C ASP A 40 14.18 8.23 14.41
N PRO A 41 13.48 8.71 15.45
CA PRO A 41 12.06 8.44 15.64
C PRO A 41 11.18 9.17 14.60
N VAL A 42 11.72 10.17 13.89
CA VAL A 42 11.01 10.94 12.86
C VAL A 42 11.20 10.30 11.49
N THR A 43 12.45 10.03 11.10
CA THR A 43 12.74 9.51 9.76
C THR A 43 12.80 7.99 9.69
N SER A 44 12.77 7.30 10.83
CA SER A 44 13.02 5.86 10.97
C SER A 44 14.39 5.40 10.46
N ASN A 45 15.36 6.33 10.30
CA ASN A 45 16.71 6.02 9.85
C ASN A 45 17.46 5.34 11.00
N ARG A 46 17.81 4.06 10.83
CA ARG A 46 18.47 3.25 11.84
C ARG A 46 19.95 3.59 11.97
N LYS A 47 20.57 4.21 10.97
CA LYS A 47 21.94 4.72 11.03
C LYS A 47 22.07 6.07 11.74
N VAL A 48 20.97 6.74 12.09
CA VAL A 48 20.97 8.00 12.85
C VAL A 48 20.43 7.74 14.26
N LEU A 49 21.21 8.09 15.27
CA LEU A 49 20.83 8.01 16.68
C LEU A 49 20.39 9.39 17.15
N SER A 50 19.30 9.47 17.93
CA SER A 50 18.75 10.71 18.48
C SER A 50 18.85 10.70 20.00
N ILE A 51 19.35 11.79 20.59
CA ILE A 51 19.47 11.95 22.04
C ILE A 51 18.70 13.19 22.45
N ASP A 52 17.74 13.02 23.35
CA ASP A 52 17.03 14.10 24.03
C ASP A 52 17.61 14.25 25.43
N ALA A 53 18.13 15.43 25.77
CA ALA A 53 18.80 15.68 27.06
C ALA A 53 18.29 16.92 27.77
N SER A 54 18.10 16.83 29.09
CA SER A 54 17.79 17.97 29.96
C SER A 54 18.58 17.89 31.28
N PHE A 55 18.66 19.01 31.99
CA PHE A 55 19.27 19.05 33.32
C PHE A 55 18.38 18.39 34.38
N GLY A 56 19.01 17.81 35.40
CA GLY A 56 18.33 17.17 36.52
C GLY A 56 17.72 15.81 36.16
N LEU A 57 16.62 15.45 36.85
CA LEU A 57 15.93 14.17 36.70
C LEU A 57 15.11 14.08 35.40
N GLY A 58 15.08 12.89 34.80
CA GLY A 58 14.34 12.59 33.56
C GLY A 58 12.82 12.74 33.68
N GLU A 59 12.27 12.77 34.91
CA GLU A 59 10.85 12.99 35.17
C GLU A 59 10.32 14.27 34.49
N ALA A 60 11.13 15.33 34.45
CA ALA A 60 10.77 16.60 33.82
C ALA A 60 10.50 16.45 32.32
N LEU A 61 11.26 15.57 31.66
CA LEU A 61 11.18 15.33 30.22
C LEU A 61 9.97 14.43 29.90
N VAL A 62 9.75 13.38 30.70
CA VAL A 62 8.61 12.46 30.54
C VAL A 62 7.27 13.14 30.82
N SER A 63 7.24 14.10 31.74
CA SER A 63 6.04 14.90 32.07
C SER A 63 5.76 16.03 31.08
N GLY A 64 6.67 16.29 30.13
CA GLY A 64 6.52 17.36 29.13
C GLY A 64 6.65 18.77 29.70
N LEU A 65 7.25 18.91 30.89
CA LEU A 65 7.42 20.20 31.57
C LEU A 65 8.61 21.00 31.03
N VAL A 66 9.55 20.36 30.34
CA VAL A 66 10.79 20.98 29.87
C VAL A 66 11.05 20.70 28.39
N ASN A 67 11.68 21.66 27.70
CA ASN A 67 12.20 21.44 26.35
C ASN A 67 13.61 20.85 26.44
N ALA A 68 13.83 19.69 25.85
CA ALA A 68 15.14 19.03 25.82
C ALA A 68 16.04 19.57 24.69
N ASP A 69 17.35 19.48 24.88
CA ASP A 69 18.29 19.54 23.77
C ASP A 69 18.16 18.27 22.93
N ILE A 70 18.28 18.41 21.62
CA ILE A 70 18.20 17.28 20.68
C ILE A 70 19.52 17.19 19.94
N TYR A 71 20.18 16.04 20.04
CA TYR A 71 21.42 15.74 19.32
C TYR A 71 21.18 14.58 18.35
N LYS A 72 21.66 14.74 17.11
CA LYS A 72 21.67 13.63 16.13
C LYS A 72 23.09 13.19 15.87
N VAL A 73 23.33 11.89 15.98
CA VAL A 73 24.65 11.27 15.80
C VAL A 73 24.60 10.23 14.70
N ARG A 74 25.60 10.24 13.82
CA ARG A 74 25.77 9.25 12.76
C ARG A 74 27.25 8.90 12.63
N ASN A 75 27.58 7.61 12.75
CA ASN A 75 28.93 7.07 12.60
C ASN A 75 29.97 7.82 13.48
N GLY A 76 29.67 7.99 14.77
CA GLY A 76 30.58 8.68 15.70
C GLY A 76 30.79 10.18 15.43
N LYS A 77 29.87 10.82 14.69
CA LYS A 77 29.88 12.27 14.45
C LYS A 77 28.53 12.88 14.78
N VAL A 78 28.54 14.01 15.49
CA VAL A 78 27.34 14.81 15.69
C VAL A 78 27.01 15.52 14.37
N ILE A 79 25.85 15.21 13.79
CA ILE A 79 25.40 15.74 12.50
C ILE A 79 24.40 16.88 12.64
N ASP A 80 23.73 16.99 13.79
CA ASP A 80 22.79 18.06 14.10
C ASP A 80 22.70 18.29 15.62
N LYS A 81 22.48 19.55 16.02
CA LYS A 81 22.27 19.96 17.41
C LYS A 81 21.20 21.03 17.48
N LYS A 82 20.19 20.78 18.29
CA LYS A 82 19.17 21.76 18.65
C LYS A 82 19.24 22.03 20.14
N ILE A 83 19.74 23.21 20.50
CA ILE A 83 19.79 23.66 21.89
C ILE A 83 18.48 24.36 22.25
N SER A 84 17.77 23.81 23.22
CA SER A 84 16.50 24.34 23.70
C SER A 84 16.68 25.14 24.97
N THR A 85 15.85 26.17 25.14
CA THR A 85 15.79 26.93 26.40
C THR A 85 15.15 26.08 27.50
N LYS A 86 15.98 25.59 28.42
CA LYS A 86 15.60 24.77 29.57
C LYS A 86 15.33 25.68 30.77
N LYS A 87 14.05 26.02 31.02
CA LYS A 87 13.67 26.97 32.09
C LYS A 87 13.60 26.36 33.48
N LEU A 88 13.38 25.04 33.56
CA LEU A 88 13.10 24.33 34.78
C LEU A 88 13.84 22.98 34.78
N ALA A 89 14.21 22.50 35.95
CA ALA A 89 14.72 21.15 36.17
C ALA A 89 14.09 20.57 37.44
N ILE A 90 14.00 19.24 37.50
CA ILE A 90 13.54 18.51 38.70
C ILE A 90 14.76 17.91 39.39
N TYR A 91 14.87 18.11 40.70
CA TYR A 91 15.94 17.56 41.53
C TYR A 91 15.36 16.74 42.69
N ALA A 92 16.07 15.68 43.09
CA ALA A 92 15.70 14.91 44.27
C ALA A 92 16.02 15.69 45.56
N LEU A 93 15.22 15.45 46.60
CA LEU A 93 15.42 15.98 47.95
C LEU A 93 16.13 14.93 48.83
N GLU A 94 16.96 15.38 49.77
CA GLU A 94 17.69 14.50 50.70
C GLU A 94 16.75 13.65 51.57
N ASP A 95 15.64 14.24 52.03
CA ASP A 95 14.63 13.58 52.87
C ASP A 95 13.58 12.78 52.08
N GLY A 96 13.77 12.65 50.76
CA GLY A 96 12.84 11.99 49.84
C GLY A 96 11.86 12.95 49.15
N GLY A 97 11.42 12.56 47.95
CA GLY A 97 10.62 13.40 47.06
C GLY A 97 11.47 14.18 46.05
N THR A 98 10.79 15.01 45.26
CA THR A 98 11.39 15.83 44.20
C THR A 98 10.96 17.29 44.36
N LYS A 99 11.79 18.21 43.85
CA LYS A 99 11.46 19.63 43.75
C LYS A 99 11.69 20.13 42.33
N GLU A 100 10.78 20.98 41.86
CA GLU A 100 10.99 21.79 40.67
C GLU A 100 11.84 23.00 41.03
N GLN A 101 12.81 23.32 40.19
CA GLN A 101 13.68 24.47 40.36
C GLN A 101 13.89 25.19 39.03
N GLU A 102 13.72 26.50 39.02
CA GLU A 102 14.07 27.31 37.85
C GLU A 102 15.57 27.26 37.59
N ILE A 103 15.94 27.15 36.33
CA ILE A 103 17.33 27.18 35.90
C ILE A 103 17.74 28.64 35.71
N GLU A 104 18.89 29.02 36.28
CA GLU A 104 19.44 30.36 36.14
C GLU A 104 19.60 30.77 34.67
N PRO A 105 19.28 32.03 34.27
CA PRO A 105 19.26 32.47 32.87
C PRO A 105 20.52 32.13 32.07
N GLU A 106 21.69 32.15 32.72
CA GLU A 106 22.99 31.83 32.12
C GLU A 106 23.14 30.35 31.70
N TRP A 107 22.36 29.47 32.31
CA TRP A 107 22.39 28.02 32.10
C TRP A 107 21.26 27.54 31.17
N GLN A 108 20.17 28.31 31.03
CA GLN A 108 18.99 27.89 30.26
C GLN A 108 19.31 27.56 28.79
N ASN A 109 20.28 28.25 28.20
CA ASN A 109 20.70 28.07 26.80
C ASN A 109 22.04 27.33 26.66
N ARG A 110 22.55 26.72 27.73
CA ARG A 110 23.73 25.85 27.65
C ARG A 110 23.32 24.45 27.17
N GLN A 111 24.24 23.82 26.44
CA GLN A 111 24.12 22.43 26.02
C GLN A 111 24.17 21.52 27.26
N ALA A 112 23.25 20.56 27.35
CA ALA A 112 23.14 19.66 28.50
C ALA A 112 24.27 18.62 28.60
N LEU A 113 24.86 18.24 27.46
CA LEU A 113 25.96 17.28 27.37
C LEU A 113 27.13 17.93 26.62
N THR A 114 28.37 17.51 26.85
CA THR A 114 29.49 17.88 25.95
C THR A 114 29.48 17.02 24.69
N ASP A 115 30.25 17.42 23.68
CA ASP A 115 30.32 16.65 22.42
C ASP A 115 30.94 15.26 22.65
N GLU A 116 31.91 15.15 23.55
CA GLU A 116 32.52 13.89 23.96
C GLU A 116 31.49 12.98 24.65
N GLN A 117 30.69 13.54 25.56
CA GLN A 117 29.62 12.80 26.25
C GLN A 117 28.53 12.33 25.28
N ILE A 118 28.19 13.14 24.27
CA ILE A 118 27.24 12.75 23.22
C ILE A 118 27.74 11.52 22.44
N LEU A 119 29.02 11.51 22.07
CA LEU A 119 29.62 10.40 21.32
C LEU A 119 29.81 9.15 22.19
N GLU A 120 30.17 9.31 23.47
CA GLU A 120 30.21 8.20 24.42
C GLU A 120 28.83 7.55 24.59
N LEU A 121 27.78 8.37 24.73
CA LEU A 121 26.42 7.88 24.86
C LEU A 121 25.91 7.20 23.58
N GLU A 122 26.30 7.68 22.39
CA GLU A 122 26.06 6.96 21.12
C GLU A 122 26.67 5.57 21.15
N HIS A 123 27.93 5.45 21.56
CA HIS A 123 28.61 4.15 21.65
C HIS A 123 27.90 3.18 22.60
N ILE A 124 27.47 3.67 23.77
CA ILE A 124 26.68 2.88 24.73
C ILE A 124 25.35 2.43 24.10
N GLY A 125 24.61 3.36 23.48
CA GLY A 125 23.33 3.05 22.83
C GLY A 125 23.46 2.00 21.73
N ARG A 126 24.48 2.11 20.86
CA ARG A 126 24.76 1.14 19.80
C ARG A 126 25.13 -0.24 20.35
N LYS A 127 25.89 -0.30 21.45
CA LYS A 127 26.22 -1.57 22.12
C LYS A 127 24.97 -2.26 22.69
N ILE A 128 24.03 -1.49 23.24
CA ILE A 128 22.75 -2.01 23.73
C ILE A 128 21.87 -2.49 22.56
N GLU A 129 21.80 -1.74 21.46
CA GLU A 129 21.10 -2.15 20.25
C GLU A 129 21.65 -3.46 19.68
N GLU A 130 22.98 -3.59 19.59
CA GLU A 130 23.66 -4.81 19.14
C GLU A 130 23.30 -6.00 20.05
N HIS A 131 23.28 -5.80 21.37
CA HIS A 131 22.92 -6.84 22.33
C HIS A 131 21.48 -7.35 22.14
N PHE A 132 20.51 -6.47 21.85
CA PHE A 132 19.11 -6.84 21.63
C PHE A 132 18.75 -7.17 20.18
N GLY A 133 19.67 -6.92 19.23
CA GLY A 133 19.48 -7.16 17.80
C GLY A 133 18.38 -6.32 17.14
N ARG A 134 17.94 -5.21 17.78
CA ARG A 134 16.90 -4.32 17.25
C ARG A 134 17.00 -2.92 17.88
N PRO A 135 16.50 -1.87 17.19
CA PRO A 135 16.55 -0.52 17.73
C PRO A 135 15.87 -0.37 19.10
N GLN A 136 16.51 0.40 19.97
CA GLN A 136 16.11 0.61 21.36
C GLN A 136 15.79 2.08 21.63
N ASP A 137 14.82 2.26 22.53
CA ASP A 137 14.50 3.48 23.26
C ASP A 137 15.04 3.29 24.69
N ILE A 138 15.98 4.15 25.09
CA ILE A 138 16.83 3.98 26.26
C ILE A 138 16.74 5.23 27.13
N GLU A 139 16.36 5.06 28.40
CA GLU A 139 16.42 6.12 29.40
C GLU A 139 17.75 6.07 30.15
N TRP A 140 18.38 7.23 30.30
CA TRP A 140 19.72 7.35 30.87
C TRP A 140 19.86 8.54 31.83
N CYS A 141 20.85 8.44 32.71
CA CYS A 141 21.25 9.47 33.68
C CYS A 141 22.76 9.66 33.61
N LEU A 142 23.24 10.90 33.78
CA LEU A 142 24.65 11.26 33.87
C LEU A 142 24.98 11.74 35.29
N VAL A 143 25.91 11.06 35.96
CA VAL A 143 26.45 11.45 37.27
C VAL A 143 27.97 11.42 37.20
N ASP A 144 28.62 12.56 37.44
CA ASP A 144 30.08 12.68 37.54
C ASP A 144 30.80 12.03 36.34
N ASP A 145 30.39 12.45 35.13
CA ASP A 145 30.85 11.91 33.85
C ASP A 145 30.61 10.41 33.62
N THR A 146 29.76 9.77 34.44
CA THR A 146 29.36 8.37 34.30
C THR A 146 27.90 8.23 33.88
N PHE A 147 27.65 7.53 32.77
CA PHE A 147 26.31 7.19 32.33
C PHE A 147 25.73 5.96 33.04
N TYR A 148 24.48 6.08 33.49
CA TYR A 148 23.67 5.01 34.05
C TYR A 148 22.44 4.79 33.17
N ILE A 149 22.20 3.53 32.78
CA ILE A 149 21.00 3.15 32.04
C ILE A 149 19.92 2.72 33.02
N VAL A 150 18.74 3.34 32.94
CA VAL A 150 17.64 3.09 33.87
C VAL A 150 16.49 2.32 33.21
N GLN A 151 16.35 2.41 31.89
CA GLN A 151 15.39 1.62 31.13
C GLN A 151 15.93 1.37 29.71
N SER A 152 15.59 0.22 29.12
CA SER A 152 15.76 -0.05 27.69
C SER A 152 14.54 -0.81 27.20
N ARG A 153 13.95 -0.36 26.09
CA ARG A 153 12.80 -1.02 25.45
C ARG A 153 12.93 -0.98 23.93
N PRO A 154 12.40 -1.96 23.20
CA PRO A 154 12.47 -1.95 21.74
C PRO A 154 11.59 -0.84 21.15
N ILE A 155 12.07 -0.17 20.10
CA ILE A 155 11.25 0.77 19.33
C ILE A 155 10.25 -0.03 18.49
N THR A 156 8.95 0.13 18.78
CA THR A 156 7.87 -0.61 18.11
C THR A 156 7.16 0.21 17.02
N THR A 157 7.56 1.45 16.79
CA THR A 157 6.92 2.33 15.80
C THR A 157 7.59 2.29 14.43
N LEU A 158 8.80 1.71 14.32
CA LEU A 158 9.56 1.70 13.06
C LEU A 158 8.92 0.77 12.03
N PHE A 159 8.79 1.25 10.79
CA PHE A 159 8.45 0.38 9.68
C PHE A 159 9.62 -0.59 9.39
N PRO A 160 9.39 -1.91 9.26
CA PRO A 160 10.46 -2.87 8.99
C PRO A 160 11.10 -2.64 7.62
N ILE A 161 12.39 -2.95 7.50
CA ILE A 161 13.12 -2.81 6.23
C ILE A 161 12.94 -4.10 5.41
N PRO A 162 12.76 -4.01 4.08
CA PRO A 162 12.76 -5.19 3.23
C PRO A 162 14.10 -5.94 3.31
N GLU A 163 14.04 -7.27 3.47
CA GLU A 163 15.26 -8.08 3.54
C GLU A 163 16.04 -8.02 2.21
N ALA A 164 17.34 -7.71 2.32
CA ALA A 164 18.30 -7.75 1.22
C ALA A 164 19.31 -8.87 1.46
N ASN A 165 19.89 -9.40 0.39
CA ASN A 165 20.89 -10.48 0.47
C ASN A 165 22.34 -9.95 0.57
N ASP A 166 22.50 -8.65 0.81
CA ASP A 166 23.77 -7.94 0.85
C ASP A 166 23.70 -6.80 1.89
N GLN A 167 24.82 -6.07 2.05
CA GLN A 167 24.95 -4.93 2.98
C GLN A 167 24.98 -3.59 2.25
N GLU A 168 24.53 -3.55 1.00
CA GLU A 168 24.53 -2.33 0.20
C GLU A 168 23.34 -1.41 0.56
N ASN A 169 23.45 -0.15 0.14
CA ASN A 169 22.35 0.79 0.28
C ASN A 169 21.32 0.51 -0.82
N HIS A 170 20.07 0.30 -0.41
CA HIS A 170 18.97 0.04 -1.33
C HIS A 170 17.89 1.10 -1.21
N VAL A 171 17.20 1.33 -2.33
CA VAL A 171 16.01 2.20 -2.43
C VAL A 171 14.85 1.35 -2.94
N TYR A 172 13.81 1.25 -2.13
CA TYR A 172 12.62 0.49 -2.46
C TYR A 172 11.40 1.39 -2.61
N ILE A 173 10.55 1.08 -3.58
CA ILE A 173 9.28 1.77 -3.81
C ILE A 173 8.12 0.87 -3.40
N SER A 174 7.15 1.48 -2.72
CA SER A 174 5.94 0.80 -2.26
C SER A 174 5.01 0.42 -3.42
N VAL A 175 4.80 -0.88 -3.59
CA VAL A 175 3.78 -1.41 -4.52
C VAL A 175 2.38 -1.01 -4.06
N GLY A 176 2.17 -0.95 -2.74
CA GLY A 176 0.88 -0.56 -2.16
C GLY A 176 0.41 0.83 -2.56
N HIS A 177 1.32 1.82 -2.61
CA HIS A 177 0.97 3.16 -3.08
C HIS A 177 0.59 3.18 -4.57
N GLN A 178 1.32 2.42 -5.40
CA GLN A 178 0.99 2.29 -6.83
C GLN A 178 -0.34 1.56 -7.08
N GLN A 179 -0.68 0.61 -6.21
CA GLN A 179 -1.94 -0.15 -6.29
C GLN A 179 -3.10 0.50 -5.53
N MET A 180 -2.88 1.66 -4.91
CA MET A 180 -3.82 2.32 -3.98
C MET A 180 -4.33 1.37 -2.88
N MET A 181 -3.46 0.49 -2.39
CA MET A 181 -3.71 -0.46 -1.32
C MET A 181 -2.53 -0.47 -0.35
N THR A 182 -2.63 0.32 0.72
CA THR A 182 -1.58 0.45 1.75
C THR A 182 -1.81 -0.46 2.97
N ASP A 183 -2.94 -1.16 3.03
CA ASP A 183 -3.23 -2.17 4.04
C ASP A 183 -2.17 -3.30 4.04
N PRO A 184 -1.89 -3.92 5.20
CA PRO A 184 -1.09 -5.13 5.22
C PRO A 184 -1.85 -6.28 4.55
N MET A 185 -1.14 -7.04 3.74
CA MET A 185 -1.62 -8.28 3.13
C MET A 185 -1.25 -9.46 4.02
N LYS A 186 -2.15 -10.45 4.10
CA LYS A 186 -1.85 -11.70 4.80
C LYS A 186 -0.86 -12.55 3.99
N PRO A 187 -0.10 -13.48 4.62
CA PRO A 187 0.87 -14.33 3.95
C PRO A 187 0.40 -14.99 2.64
N LEU A 188 -0.81 -15.56 2.62
CA LEU A 188 -1.34 -16.18 1.42
C LEU A 188 -1.58 -15.15 0.30
N GLY A 189 -2.08 -13.96 0.66
CA GLY A 189 -2.23 -12.82 -0.25
C GLY A 189 -0.92 -12.38 -0.88
N LEU A 190 0.13 -12.26 -0.07
CA LEU A 190 1.47 -11.95 -0.54
C LEU A 190 1.98 -13.04 -1.51
N SER A 191 1.77 -14.32 -1.18
CA SER A 191 2.18 -15.43 -2.06
C SER A 191 1.52 -15.36 -3.43
N PHE A 192 0.20 -15.17 -3.51
CA PHE A 192 -0.50 -15.11 -4.79
C PHE A 192 -0.03 -13.94 -5.67
N PHE A 193 0.16 -12.77 -5.06
CA PHE A 193 0.67 -11.61 -5.79
C PHE A 193 2.10 -11.86 -6.31
N LEU A 194 2.97 -12.43 -5.48
CA LEU A 194 4.34 -12.79 -5.84
C LEU A 194 4.42 -13.88 -6.92
N LEU A 195 3.54 -14.88 -6.88
CA LEU A 195 3.44 -15.93 -7.91
C LEU A 195 2.94 -15.38 -9.25
N THR A 196 2.20 -14.27 -9.23
CA THR A 196 1.59 -13.67 -10.42
C THR A 196 2.51 -12.65 -11.09
N THR A 197 3.18 -11.80 -10.32
CA THR A 197 4.08 -10.77 -10.88
C THR A 197 5.32 -11.37 -11.56
N ARG A 198 5.89 -10.64 -12.53
CA ARG A 198 7.23 -10.94 -13.09
C ARG A 198 8.34 -10.15 -12.38
N ALA A 199 7.99 -9.05 -11.73
CA ALA A 199 8.96 -8.18 -11.10
C ALA A 199 9.43 -8.78 -9.77
N PRO A 200 10.74 -8.83 -9.50
CA PRO A 200 11.23 -9.21 -8.19
C PRO A 200 10.77 -8.18 -7.16
N MET A 201 10.17 -8.67 -6.08
CA MET A 201 9.67 -7.82 -4.99
C MET A 201 10.25 -8.29 -3.67
N ARG A 202 10.28 -7.38 -2.70
CA ARG A 202 10.65 -7.62 -1.32
C ARG A 202 9.44 -7.40 -0.41
N LYS A 203 9.37 -8.15 0.69
CA LYS A 203 8.31 -8.04 1.69
C LYS A 203 8.81 -7.20 2.86
N ALA A 204 7.97 -6.31 3.36
CA ALA A 204 8.21 -5.63 4.64
C ALA A 204 6.88 -5.20 5.27
N GLY A 205 6.67 -5.54 6.54
CA GLY A 205 5.51 -5.07 7.31
C GLY A 205 4.17 -5.50 6.71
N GLY A 206 4.11 -6.69 6.09
CA GLY A 206 2.94 -7.17 5.36
C GLY A 206 2.69 -6.49 4.01
N ARG A 207 3.62 -5.70 3.48
CA ARG A 207 3.52 -5.03 2.17
C ARG A 207 4.63 -5.46 1.22
N LEU A 208 4.44 -5.14 -0.06
CA LEU A 208 5.38 -5.41 -1.13
C LEU A 208 6.09 -4.14 -1.60
N PHE A 209 7.38 -4.28 -1.91
CA PHE A 209 8.24 -3.23 -2.39
C PHE A 209 9.07 -3.70 -3.59
N VAL A 210 9.36 -2.79 -4.51
CA VAL A 210 10.28 -3.03 -5.65
C VAL A 210 11.58 -2.32 -5.38
N ASP A 211 12.69 -3.04 -5.51
CA ASP A 211 14.04 -2.48 -5.45
C ASP A 211 14.38 -1.79 -6.77
N ILE A 212 14.66 -0.49 -6.70
CA ILE A 212 14.99 0.33 -7.88
C ILE A 212 16.43 0.89 -7.83
N THR A 213 17.25 0.38 -6.92
CA THR A 213 18.61 0.89 -6.65
C THR A 213 19.46 0.96 -7.92
N HIS A 214 19.51 -0.13 -8.68
CA HIS A 214 20.25 -0.21 -9.95
C HIS A 214 19.73 0.77 -11.01
N MET A 215 18.46 1.14 -10.95
CA MET A 215 17.86 2.07 -11.89
C MET A 215 18.27 3.51 -11.59
N LEU A 216 18.42 3.83 -10.30
CA LEU A 216 18.90 5.13 -9.83
C LEU A 216 20.43 5.28 -9.97
N ALA A 217 21.17 4.19 -10.01
CA ALA A 217 22.63 4.21 -10.15
C ALA A 217 23.12 4.74 -11.51
N SER A 218 22.35 4.57 -12.59
CA SER A 218 22.69 5.09 -13.93
C SER A 218 22.05 6.48 -14.16
N PRO A 219 22.81 7.54 -14.48
CA PRO A 219 22.25 8.89 -14.70
C PRO A 219 21.14 8.92 -15.76
N ALA A 220 21.31 8.21 -16.89
CA ALA A 220 20.32 8.16 -17.96
C ALA A 220 19.00 7.47 -17.53
N ARG A 221 19.09 6.38 -16.73
CA ARG A 221 17.90 5.67 -16.22
C ARG A 221 17.25 6.41 -15.06
N ARG A 222 18.06 7.05 -14.21
CA ARG A 222 17.62 7.81 -13.03
C ARG A 222 16.55 8.83 -13.39
N GLN A 223 16.84 9.72 -14.34
CA GLN A 223 15.89 10.76 -14.74
C GLN A 223 14.59 10.14 -15.30
N THR A 224 14.72 9.11 -16.14
CA THR A 224 13.58 8.40 -16.72
C THR A 224 12.67 7.80 -15.64
N VAL A 225 13.23 7.15 -14.63
CA VAL A 225 12.45 6.54 -13.55
C VAL A 225 11.76 7.60 -12.70
N ILE A 226 12.49 8.64 -12.32
CA ILE A 226 11.96 9.74 -11.50
C ILE A 226 10.79 10.43 -12.21
N ASP A 227 10.92 10.71 -13.51
CA ASP A 227 9.86 11.36 -14.25
C ASP A 227 8.67 10.43 -14.51
N THR A 228 8.91 9.16 -14.86
CA THR A 228 7.84 8.18 -15.10
C THR A 228 6.99 7.96 -13.84
N LEU A 229 7.64 7.77 -12.68
CA LEU A 229 6.93 7.57 -11.42
C LEU A 229 6.32 8.88 -10.90
N GLY A 230 7.01 10.00 -11.12
CA GLY A 230 6.57 11.33 -10.72
C GLY A 230 5.37 11.87 -11.49
N GLN A 231 5.14 11.42 -12.72
CA GLN A 231 3.96 11.79 -13.50
C GLN A 231 2.65 11.36 -12.82
N HIS A 232 2.67 10.24 -12.09
CA HIS A 232 1.50 9.67 -11.43
C HIS A 232 1.48 9.89 -9.91
N ASP A 233 2.65 10.04 -9.26
CA ASP A 233 2.76 10.37 -7.84
C ASP A 233 3.90 11.38 -7.58
N PRO A 234 3.58 12.69 -7.50
CA PRO A 234 4.57 13.73 -7.21
C PRO A 234 5.32 13.53 -5.89
N LEU A 235 4.71 12.89 -4.90
CA LEU A 235 5.35 12.64 -3.60
C LEU A 235 6.42 11.55 -3.70
N ILE A 236 6.26 10.58 -4.61
CA ILE A 236 7.35 9.64 -4.96
C ILE A 236 8.50 10.41 -5.59
N LYS A 237 8.23 11.35 -6.52
CA LYS A 237 9.26 12.16 -7.16
C LYS A 237 10.10 12.92 -6.14
N ASP A 238 9.46 13.65 -5.23
CA ASP A 238 10.16 14.44 -4.21
C ASP A 238 11.00 13.55 -3.29
N ALA A 239 10.47 12.39 -2.88
CA ALA A 239 11.19 11.42 -2.07
C ALA A 239 12.43 10.85 -2.79
N LEU A 240 12.31 10.51 -4.08
CA LEU A 240 13.44 10.01 -4.87
C LEU A 240 14.50 11.08 -5.12
N MET A 241 14.08 12.32 -5.41
CA MET A 241 15.00 13.46 -5.55
C MET A 241 15.81 13.68 -4.28
N THR A 242 15.14 13.67 -3.12
CA THR A 242 15.79 13.80 -1.80
C THR A 242 16.85 12.71 -1.58
N ILE A 243 16.60 11.48 -2.02
CA ILE A 243 17.56 10.37 -1.87
C ILE A 243 18.72 10.51 -2.86
N VAL A 244 18.48 10.93 -4.09
CA VAL A 244 19.52 11.15 -5.11
C VAL A 244 20.48 12.27 -4.70
N GLU A 245 20.00 13.28 -3.99
CA GLU A 245 20.81 14.36 -3.42
C GLU A 245 21.74 13.90 -2.28
N ARG A 246 21.52 12.70 -1.71
CA ARG A 246 22.43 12.10 -0.74
C ARG A 246 23.63 11.51 -1.48
N GLU A 247 24.68 12.32 -1.69
CA GLU A 247 25.88 11.97 -2.49
C GLU A 247 26.48 10.59 -2.17
N ASP A 248 26.45 10.17 -0.90
CA ASP A 248 27.03 8.89 -0.44
C ASP A 248 26.05 7.71 -0.43
N PHE A 249 24.77 7.90 -0.77
CA PHE A 249 23.77 6.84 -0.63
C PHE A 249 23.75 5.89 -1.82
N ILE A 250 23.64 6.43 -3.04
CA ILE A 250 23.61 5.65 -4.28
C ILE A 250 24.94 5.82 -5.02
N LYS A 251 25.74 4.75 -5.09
CA LYS A 251 26.97 4.74 -5.88
C LYS A 251 26.62 4.85 -7.36
N SER A 252 27.05 5.94 -8.02
CA SER A 252 26.85 6.10 -9.46
C SER A 252 27.74 5.10 -10.21
N SER A 253 27.13 4.33 -11.12
CA SER A 253 27.89 3.49 -12.06
C SER A 253 28.39 4.35 -13.22
N PRO A 254 29.63 4.17 -13.71
CA PRO A 254 30.01 4.74 -15.00
C PRO A 254 29.01 4.23 -16.05
N ASP A 255 28.58 5.12 -16.95
CA ASP A 255 27.60 4.82 -18.00
C ASP A 255 27.99 3.52 -18.73
N ASP A 256 27.15 2.48 -18.59
CA ASP A 256 27.23 1.29 -19.44
C ASP A 256 26.84 1.68 -20.86
N LYS A 257 27.81 2.21 -21.61
CA LYS A 257 27.76 2.32 -23.08
C LYS A 257 28.01 0.97 -23.76
N LYS A 258 27.76 -0.16 -23.09
CA LYS A 258 27.93 -1.50 -23.67
C LYS A 258 26.69 -2.38 -23.53
N GLU A 259 26.19 -2.71 -24.72
CA GLU A 259 25.51 -3.96 -25.09
C GLU A 259 24.06 -4.16 -24.62
N GLN A 260 23.16 -3.90 -25.58
CA GLN A 260 21.89 -4.60 -25.70
C GLN A 260 22.16 -6.11 -25.91
N SER A 261 22.23 -6.85 -24.82
CA SER A 261 22.13 -8.32 -24.85
C SER A 261 20.65 -8.72 -24.71
N PRO A 262 20.11 -9.60 -25.58
CA PRO A 262 18.71 -9.99 -25.55
C PRO A 262 18.50 -11.10 -24.51
N GLY A 263 18.10 -10.73 -23.30
CA GLY A 263 17.68 -11.73 -22.31
C GLY A 263 17.81 -11.25 -20.87
N THR A 264 16.76 -10.58 -20.38
CA THR A 264 16.31 -10.35 -18.98
C THR A 264 15.65 -8.97 -18.91
N SER A 265 14.40 -8.88 -19.33
CA SER A 265 13.66 -7.63 -19.41
C SER A 265 13.10 -7.21 -18.04
N ASN A 266 13.90 -6.53 -17.22
CA ASN A 266 13.41 -5.49 -16.31
C ASN A 266 13.57 -4.12 -16.99
N ARG A 267 12.99 -3.99 -18.18
CA ARG A 267 12.79 -2.68 -18.82
C ARG A 267 11.65 -2.00 -18.07
N VAL A 268 11.98 -1.04 -17.21
CA VAL A 268 11.08 0.11 -17.07
C VAL A 268 11.07 0.78 -18.42
N ILE A 269 9.91 0.67 -19.06
CA ILE A 269 9.66 1.10 -20.41
C ILE A 269 9.75 2.62 -20.39
N SER A 270 10.84 3.15 -20.94
CA SER A 270 10.90 4.54 -21.35
C SER A 270 9.73 4.80 -22.31
N SER A 271 8.91 5.79 -22.01
CA SER A 271 7.76 6.27 -22.81
C SER A 271 8.12 6.76 -24.22
N SER A 272 9.39 6.66 -24.63
CA SER A 272 9.88 7.12 -25.94
C SER A 272 10.34 6.00 -26.89
N GLY A 273 10.23 4.72 -26.49
CA GLY A 273 11.01 3.64 -27.13
C GLY A 273 10.26 2.57 -27.94
N PHE A 274 8.93 2.45 -27.82
CA PHE A 274 8.15 1.45 -28.58
C PHE A 274 7.01 2.12 -29.33
N ARG A 275 7.31 2.71 -30.49
CA ARG A 275 6.31 2.82 -31.57
C ARG A 275 6.10 1.43 -32.19
N THR A 276 5.63 0.45 -31.41
CA THR A 276 4.90 -0.66 -32.01
C THR A 276 3.61 -0.05 -32.51
N GLN A 277 3.55 0.23 -33.81
CA GLN A 277 2.32 0.68 -34.48
C GLN A 277 1.33 -0.48 -34.41
N ILE A 278 0.62 -0.61 -33.29
CA ILE A 278 -0.57 -1.43 -33.23
C ILE A 278 -1.58 -0.77 -34.17
N GLU A 279 -2.11 -1.58 -35.08
CA GLU A 279 -3.19 -1.18 -35.95
C GLU A 279 -4.38 -0.78 -35.10
N ASN A 280 -5.00 0.34 -35.42
CA ASN A 280 -6.15 0.87 -34.68
C ASN A 280 -7.41 0.06 -35.03
N ASP A 281 -7.42 -1.19 -34.62
CA ASP A 281 -8.50 -2.14 -34.82
C ASP A 281 -9.23 -2.41 -33.48
N PRO A 282 -10.46 -1.90 -33.31
CA PRO A 282 -11.22 -2.09 -32.07
C PRO A 282 -11.58 -3.57 -31.80
N THR A 283 -11.51 -4.45 -32.79
CA THR A 283 -11.80 -5.89 -32.60
C THR A 283 -10.76 -6.56 -31.69
N ILE A 284 -9.52 -6.06 -31.67
CA ILE A 284 -8.44 -6.55 -30.81
C ILE A 284 -8.87 -6.53 -29.33
N VAL A 285 -9.49 -5.44 -28.87
CA VAL A 285 -9.94 -5.30 -27.48
C VAL A 285 -11.04 -6.31 -27.16
N SER A 286 -12.01 -6.47 -28.07
CA SER A 286 -13.10 -7.44 -27.92
C SER A 286 -12.57 -8.88 -27.83
N ASP A 287 -11.61 -9.24 -28.67
CA ASP A 287 -10.99 -10.57 -28.68
C ASP A 287 -10.19 -10.85 -27.41
N LEU A 288 -9.43 -9.87 -26.92
CA LEU A 288 -8.69 -9.97 -25.65
C LEU A 288 -9.64 -10.15 -24.46
N ILE A 289 -10.73 -9.38 -24.42
CA ILE A 289 -11.77 -9.51 -23.38
C ILE A 289 -12.40 -10.90 -23.43
N LYS A 290 -12.82 -11.35 -24.61
CA LYS A 290 -13.44 -12.66 -24.81
C LYS A 290 -12.50 -13.80 -24.42
N LYS A 291 -11.23 -13.75 -24.84
CA LYS A 291 -10.19 -14.73 -24.45
C LYS A 291 -10.05 -14.84 -22.94
N SER A 292 -10.05 -13.71 -22.23
CA SER A 292 -9.98 -13.70 -20.77
C SER A 292 -11.26 -14.24 -20.12
N GLN A 293 -12.46 -13.95 -20.66
CA GLN A 293 -13.73 -14.47 -20.14
C GLN A 293 -13.79 -15.99 -20.29
N THR A 294 -13.54 -16.50 -21.50
CA THR A 294 -13.51 -17.93 -21.79
C THR A 294 -12.52 -18.67 -20.89
N SER A 295 -11.32 -18.11 -20.68
CA SER A 295 -10.32 -18.72 -19.80
C SER A 295 -10.77 -18.83 -18.34
N ILE A 296 -11.59 -17.90 -17.85
CA ILE A 296 -12.17 -17.95 -16.49
C ILE A 296 -13.35 -18.93 -16.44
N GLU A 297 -14.19 -18.96 -17.48
CA GLU A 297 -15.32 -19.89 -17.59
C GLU A 297 -14.86 -21.34 -17.66
N GLU A 298 -13.77 -21.64 -18.37
CA GLU A 298 -13.15 -22.96 -18.42
C GLU A 298 -12.49 -23.36 -17.08
N LEU A 299 -11.93 -22.40 -16.35
CA LEU A 299 -11.32 -22.65 -15.04
C LEU A 299 -12.34 -23.16 -14.01
N LYS A 300 -13.54 -22.55 -13.97
CA LYS A 300 -14.58 -22.82 -12.96
C LYS A 300 -14.95 -24.30 -12.82
N PRO A 301 -15.31 -25.05 -13.88
CA PRO A 301 -15.61 -26.49 -13.74
C PRO A 301 -14.35 -27.32 -13.51
N ASN A 302 -13.21 -26.95 -14.13
CA ASN A 302 -11.97 -27.73 -14.02
C ASN A 302 -11.41 -27.75 -12.60
N ILE A 303 -11.44 -26.61 -11.89
CA ILE A 303 -10.94 -26.55 -10.51
C ILE A 303 -11.86 -27.27 -9.53
N GLN A 304 -13.17 -27.35 -9.81
CA GLN A 304 -14.14 -28.03 -8.94
C GLN A 304 -13.93 -29.54 -8.87
N THR A 305 -13.26 -30.13 -9.86
CA THR A 305 -12.93 -31.57 -9.86
C THR A 305 -11.62 -31.89 -9.14
N LYS A 306 -10.95 -30.90 -8.55
CA LYS A 306 -9.65 -31.05 -7.88
C LYS A 306 -9.82 -30.93 -6.37
N SER A 307 -9.01 -31.66 -5.61
CA SER A 307 -8.97 -31.60 -4.14
C SER A 307 -7.60 -32.04 -3.61
N GLY A 308 -7.30 -31.74 -2.35
CA GLY A 308 -6.01 -32.07 -1.73
C GLY A 308 -4.82 -31.52 -2.53
N SER A 309 -3.69 -32.23 -2.55
CA SER A 309 -2.47 -31.82 -3.26
C SER A 309 -2.71 -31.52 -4.76
N ASP A 310 -3.59 -32.27 -5.42
CA ASP A 310 -3.91 -32.08 -6.84
C ASP A 310 -4.53 -30.69 -7.10
N LEU A 311 -5.26 -30.12 -6.13
CA LEU A 311 -5.77 -28.75 -6.25
C LEU A 311 -4.65 -27.72 -6.21
N LEU A 312 -3.70 -27.88 -5.30
CA LEU A 312 -2.61 -26.91 -5.11
C LEU A 312 -1.68 -26.93 -6.32
N ASP A 313 -1.36 -28.12 -6.83
CA ASP A 313 -0.58 -28.29 -8.06
C ASP A 313 -1.32 -27.69 -9.27
N PHE A 314 -2.63 -27.94 -9.38
CA PHE A 314 -3.45 -27.35 -10.43
C PHE A 314 -3.48 -25.81 -10.37
N ILE A 315 -3.62 -25.21 -9.18
CA ILE A 315 -3.56 -23.75 -9.02
C ILE A 315 -2.20 -23.20 -9.46
N LEU A 316 -1.10 -23.87 -9.12
CA LEU A 316 0.24 -23.43 -9.49
C LEU A 316 0.44 -23.46 -11.02
N GLU A 317 -0.04 -24.50 -11.68
CA GLU A 317 -0.04 -24.61 -13.15
C GLU A 317 -0.92 -23.54 -13.79
N ASP A 318 -2.12 -23.33 -13.24
CA ASP A 318 -3.09 -22.38 -13.76
C ASP A 318 -2.65 -20.92 -13.57
N ILE A 319 -1.87 -20.61 -12.52
CA ILE A 319 -1.18 -19.31 -12.39
C ILE A 319 -0.23 -19.06 -13.59
N GLN A 320 0.38 -20.09 -14.19
CA GLN A 320 1.17 -19.88 -15.42
C GLN A 320 0.30 -19.45 -16.61
N GLN A 321 -0.94 -19.94 -16.68
CA GLN A 321 -1.91 -19.48 -17.69
C GLN A 321 -2.35 -18.05 -17.42
N LEU A 322 -2.63 -17.70 -16.16
CA LEU A 322 -2.89 -16.32 -15.75
C LEU A 322 -1.76 -15.38 -16.15
N ARG A 323 -0.50 -15.76 -15.92
CA ARG A 323 0.68 -14.97 -16.33
C ARG A 323 0.76 -14.79 -17.83
N LYS A 324 0.44 -15.82 -18.64
CA LYS A 324 0.41 -15.70 -20.11
C LYS A 324 -0.63 -14.69 -20.57
N ILE A 325 -1.79 -14.64 -19.91
CA ILE A 325 -2.87 -13.69 -20.24
C ILE A 325 -2.50 -12.27 -19.80
N LEU A 326 -2.02 -12.10 -18.56
CA LEU A 326 -1.70 -10.78 -18.01
C LEU A 326 -0.53 -10.10 -18.70
N PHE A 327 0.45 -10.88 -19.16
CA PHE A 327 1.65 -10.37 -19.81
C PHE A 327 1.67 -10.75 -21.31
N ASP A 328 0.48 -10.89 -21.90
CA ASP A 328 0.31 -11.05 -23.34
C ASP A 328 0.83 -9.79 -24.05
N PRO A 329 1.77 -9.89 -25.00
CA PRO A 329 2.36 -8.73 -25.66
C PRO A 329 1.34 -7.86 -26.40
N GLN A 330 0.27 -8.46 -26.94
CA GLN A 330 -0.80 -7.73 -27.62
C GLN A 330 -1.64 -6.95 -26.60
N SER A 331 -1.98 -7.58 -25.47
CA SER A 331 -2.65 -6.91 -24.34
C SER A 331 -1.84 -5.71 -23.83
N HIS A 332 -0.55 -5.91 -23.59
CA HIS A 332 0.34 -4.83 -23.15
C HIS A 332 0.46 -3.71 -24.20
N GLY A 333 0.62 -4.07 -25.47
CA GLY A 333 0.73 -3.10 -26.55
C GLY A 333 -0.52 -2.23 -26.70
N VAL A 334 -1.73 -2.79 -26.57
CA VAL A 334 -2.99 -2.02 -26.61
C VAL A 334 -3.02 -0.96 -25.50
N ILE A 335 -2.61 -1.33 -24.29
CA ILE A 335 -2.54 -0.41 -23.15
C ILE A 335 -1.53 0.69 -23.40
N MET A 336 -0.32 0.34 -23.84
CA MET A 336 0.73 1.31 -24.12
C MET A 336 0.35 2.26 -25.25
N ALA A 337 -0.28 1.75 -26.33
CA ALA A 337 -0.75 2.59 -27.43
C ALA A 337 -1.74 3.67 -26.96
N ALA A 338 -2.67 3.32 -26.05
CA ALA A 338 -3.61 4.28 -25.47
C ALA A 338 -2.91 5.30 -24.56
N MET A 339 -1.97 4.86 -23.72
CA MET A 339 -1.22 5.73 -22.81
C MET A 339 -0.29 6.69 -23.55
N ASP A 340 0.41 6.20 -24.57
CA ASP A 340 1.29 6.99 -25.43
C ASP A 340 0.47 8.01 -26.23
N ALA A 341 -0.70 7.62 -26.75
CA ALA A 341 -1.62 8.54 -27.42
C ALA A 341 -2.13 9.65 -26.47
N SER A 342 -2.51 9.31 -25.23
CA SER A 342 -2.91 10.31 -24.23
C SER A 342 -1.77 11.27 -23.88
N SER A 343 -0.56 10.75 -23.72
CA SER A 343 0.62 11.56 -23.42
C SER A 343 0.95 12.51 -24.58
N TRP A 344 0.92 11.99 -25.81
CA TRP A 344 1.13 12.77 -27.02
C TRP A 344 0.08 13.87 -27.18
N ILE A 345 -1.21 13.57 -26.97
CA ILE A 345 -2.28 14.59 -27.03
C ILE A 345 -2.03 15.68 -25.99
N ASN A 346 -1.73 15.31 -24.75
CA ASN A 346 -1.52 16.30 -23.70
C ASN A 346 -0.30 17.20 -23.98
N GLU A 347 0.78 16.64 -24.54
CA GLU A 347 1.96 17.40 -24.94
C GLU A 347 1.65 18.34 -26.13
N LYS A 348 1.08 17.79 -27.21
CA LYS A 348 0.86 18.55 -28.45
C LYS A 348 -0.27 19.54 -28.38
N MET A 349 -1.36 19.24 -27.68
CA MET A 349 -2.43 20.22 -27.48
C MET A 349 -1.96 21.38 -26.60
N LYS A 350 -1.06 21.13 -25.64
CA LYS A 350 -0.43 22.19 -24.85
C LYS A 350 0.51 23.04 -25.71
N GLU A 351 1.33 22.41 -26.54
CA GLU A 351 2.29 23.08 -27.43
C GLU A 351 1.58 23.92 -28.51
N TRP A 352 0.60 23.35 -29.21
CA TRP A 352 -0.02 23.96 -30.38
C TRP A 352 -1.20 24.87 -30.05
N LEU A 353 -1.98 24.53 -29.01
CA LEU A 353 -3.24 25.21 -28.69
C LEU A 353 -3.27 25.82 -27.28
N GLY A 354 -2.24 25.58 -26.45
CA GLY A 354 -2.23 26.00 -25.04
C GLY A 354 -3.15 25.17 -24.13
N GLU A 355 -3.74 24.09 -24.64
CA GLU A 355 -4.70 23.25 -23.93
C GLU A 355 -3.99 22.24 -23.00
N LYS A 356 -4.40 22.19 -21.74
CA LYS A 356 -3.84 21.24 -20.77
C LYS A 356 -4.78 20.08 -20.56
N ASN A 357 -4.23 18.87 -20.44
CA ASN A 357 -4.96 17.65 -20.09
C ASN A 357 -6.18 17.34 -20.99
N ALA A 358 -6.07 17.65 -22.29
CA ALA A 358 -7.13 17.40 -23.26
C ALA A 358 -7.53 15.92 -23.34
N ALA A 359 -6.58 15.00 -23.11
CA ALA A 359 -6.82 13.56 -23.12
C ALA A 359 -7.85 13.11 -22.06
N ASP A 360 -7.98 13.81 -20.94
CA ASP A 360 -8.93 13.45 -19.86
C ASP A 360 -10.37 13.60 -20.33
N THR A 361 -10.67 14.66 -21.11
CA THR A 361 -12.01 14.86 -21.68
C THR A 361 -12.27 13.88 -22.83
N LEU A 362 -11.26 13.64 -23.67
CA LEU A 362 -11.38 12.74 -24.83
C LEU A 362 -11.58 11.27 -24.44
N SER A 363 -11.09 10.88 -23.27
CA SER A 363 -11.22 9.53 -22.69
C SER A 363 -12.50 9.31 -21.87
N GLN A 364 -13.40 10.29 -21.80
CA GLN A 364 -14.69 10.12 -21.16
C GLN A 364 -15.60 9.14 -21.93
N SER A 365 -16.34 8.33 -21.17
CA SER A 365 -17.32 7.35 -21.67
C SER A 365 -16.77 6.44 -22.78
N VAL A 366 -15.50 6.05 -22.68
CA VAL A 366 -14.92 5.03 -23.56
C VAL A 366 -15.57 3.67 -23.32
N PRO A 367 -15.85 2.90 -24.39
CA PRO A 367 -16.43 1.56 -24.26
C PRO A 367 -15.46 0.60 -23.57
N ASN A 368 -15.99 -0.52 -23.05
CA ASN A 368 -15.21 -1.62 -22.47
C ASN A 368 -14.43 -1.29 -21.18
N ASN A 369 -14.66 -0.11 -20.58
CA ASN A 369 -14.10 0.23 -19.28
C ASN A 369 -14.87 -0.48 -18.17
N ILE A 370 -14.41 -1.68 -17.82
CA ILE A 370 -15.09 -2.56 -16.85
C ILE A 370 -15.30 -1.93 -15.47
N THR A 371 -14.42 -1.02 -15.04
CA THR A 371 -14.56 -0.33 -13.75
C THR A 371 -15.62 0.78 -13.82
N SER A 372 -15.71 1.49 -14.94
CA SER A 372 -16.77 2.48 -15.18
C SER A 372 -18.13 1.80 -15.33
N GLU A 373 -18.19 0.71 -16.10
CA GLU A 373 -19.39 -0.14 -16.24
C GLU A 373 -19.90 -0.66 -14.91
N MET A 374 -19.00 -1.03 -13.99
CA MET A 374 -19.36 -1.45 -12.64
C MET A 374 -20.08 -0.33 -11.88
N GLY A 375 -19.55 0.90 -11.90
CA GLY A 375 -20.18 2.04 -11.23
C GLY A 375 -21.54 2.39 -11.82
N LEU A 376 -21.68 2.30 -13.15
CA LEU A 376 -22.95 2.52 -13.84
C LEU A 376 -23.98 1.42 -13.52
N ALA A 377 -23.57 0.16 -13.52
CA ALA A 377 -24.44 -0.96 -13.16
C ALA A 377 -24.97 -0.87 -11.72
N LEU A 378 -24.18 -0.30 -10.80
CA LEU A 378 -24.65 -0.05 -9.43
C LEU A 378 -25.70 1.07 -9.34
N LEU A 379 -25.68 2.03 -10.28
CA LEU A 379 -26.77 3.02 -10.42
C LEU A 379 -28.03 2.36 -10.94
N ASP A 380 -27.92 1.38 -11.85
CA ASP A 380 -29.08 0.64 -12.35
C ASP A 380 -29.73 -0.20 -11.23
N VAL A 381 -28.92 -0.81 -10.34
CA VAL A 381 -29.42 -1.46 -9.12
C VAL A 381 -30.18 -0.46 -8.24
N ALA A 382 -29.63 0.75 -8.02
CA ALA A 382 -30.32 1.80 -7.28
C ALA A 382 -31.63 2.24 -7.95
N ASP A 383 -31.69 2.25 -9.28
CA ASP A 383 -32.90 2.58 -10.04
C ASP A 383 -33.99 1.51 -9.88
N VAL A 384 -33.63 0.21 -9.82
CA VAL A 384 -34.57 -0.88 -9.52
C VAL A 384 -35.16 -0.75 -8.11
N ILE A 385 -34.37 -0.31 -7.14
CA ILE A 385 -34.80 -0.22 -5.73
C ILE A 385 -35.64 1.03 -5.46
N ARG A 386 -35.39 2.14 -6.17
CA ARG A 386 -36.01 3.45 -5.88
C ARG A 386 -37.54 3.45 -5.79
N PRO A 387 -38.30 2.67 -6.58
CA PRO A 387 -39.76 2.58 -6.47
C PRO A 387 -40.29 1.95 -5.18
N TYR A 388 -39.43 1.33 -4.35
CA TYR A 388 -39.82 0.50 -3.20
C TYR A 388 -39.32 1.07 -1.86
N PRO A 389 -40.04 2.02 -1.23
CA PRO A 389 -39.63 2.66 0.03
C PRO A 389 -39.42 1.68 1.19
N GLU A 390 -40.22 0.62 1.29
CA GLU A 390 -40.09 -0.40 2.34
C GLU A 390 -38.76 -1.14 2.25
N VAL A 391 -38.32 -1.47 1.03
CA VAL A 391 -37.01 -2.08 0.77
C VAL A 391 -35.89 -1.12 1.16
N ILE A 392 -35.99 0.17 0.83
CA ILE A 392 -34.98 1.17 1.21
C ILE A 392 -34.87 1.27 2.73
N GLN A 393 -36.00 1.36 3.43
CA GLN A 393 -36.04 1.42 4.89
C GLN A 393 -35.45 0.17 5.52
N TYR A 394 -35.74 -1.01 4.97
CA TYR A 394 -35.15 -2.27 5.40
C TYR A 394 -33.62 -2.26 5.24
N LEU A 395 -33.11 -1.89 4.05
CA LEU A 395 -31.68 -1.85 3.74
C LEU A 395 -30.88 -0.90 4.64
N GLN A 396 -31.48 0.19 5.13
CA GLN A 396 -30.83 1.11 6.09
C GLN A 396 -30.48 0.46 7.44
N HIS A 397 -31.14 -0.65 7.79
CA HIS A 397 -31.00 -1.30 9.09
C HIS A 397 -30.35 -2.69 9.01
N VAL A 398 -29.97 -3.14 7.80
CA VAL A 398 -29.34 -4.44 7.59
C VAL A 398 -28.00 -4.52 8.31
N LYS A 399 -27.81 -5.63 9.04
CA LYS A 399 -26.56 -5.97 9.74
C LYS A 399 -26.02 -7.36 9.41
N ASP A 400 -26.84 -8.20 8.79
CA ASP A 400 -26.53 -9.60 8.49
C ASP A 400 -26.55 -9.81 6.97
N ASP A 401 -25.71 -10.71 6.47
CA ASP A 401 -25.58 -11.01 5.04
C ASP A 401 -26.75 -11.84 4.47
N ASN A 402 -27.57 -12.47 5.31
CA ASN A 402 -28.80 -13.18 4.92
C ASN A 402 -29.94 -12.22 4.52
N PHE A 403 -29.71 -10.91 4.51
CA PHE A 403 -30.74 -9.93 4.18
C PHE A 403 -31.36 -10.14 2.79
N LEU A 404 -30.61 -10.71 1.85
CA LEU A 404 -31.07 -10.98 0.50
C LEU A 404 -32.25 -11.97 0.49
N ASP A 405 -32.25 -12.96 1.37
CA ASP A 405 -33.35 -13.94 1.49
C ASP A 405 -34.58 -13.32 2.13
N GLU A 406 -34.40 -12.28 2.94
CA GLU A 406 -35.52 -11.57 3.59
C GLU A 406 -36.16 -10.52 2.68
N LEU A 407 -35.45 -10.06 1.65
CA LEU A 407 -35.96 -9.05 0.72
C LEU A 407 -37.28 -9.46 0.08
N VAL A 408 -37.44 -10.75 -0.26
CA VAL A 408 -38.64 -11.29 -0.92
C VAL A 408 -39.93 -11.13 -0.11
N LYS A 409 -39.83 -10.76 1.18
CA LYS A 409 -40.98 -10.47 2.05
C LYS A 409 -41.60 -9.09 1.78
N PHE A 410 -40.89 -8.20 1.10
CA PHE A 410 -41.31 -6.82 0.80
C PHE A 410 -41.81 -6.69 -0.65
N ASP A 411 -42.67 -5.71 -0.90
CA ASP A 411 -43.04 -5.32 -2.26
C ASP A 411 -41.80 -4.81 -3.03
N GLY A 412 -41.59 -5.30 -4.25
CA GLY A 412 -40.35 -5.08 -5.01
C GLY A 412 -39.10 -5.82 -4.53
N GLY A 413 -39.27 -6.69 -3.54
CA GLY A 413 -38.21 -7.47 -2.92
C GLY A 413 -37.52 -8.43 -3.88
N GLN A 414 -38.29 -9.12 -4.72
CA GLN A 414 -37.77 -10.10 -5.69
C GLN A 414 -36.96 -9.40 -6.80
N GLU A 415 -37.46 -8.27 -7.31
CA GLU A 415 -36.79 -7.44 -8.29
C GLU A 415 -35.47 -6.91 -7.74
N THR A 416 -35.48 -6.43 -6.50
CA THR A 416 -34.27 -5.97 -5.80
C THR A 416 -33.27 -7.09 -5.62
N GLN A 417 -33.71 -8.25 -5.13
CA GLN A 417 -32.88 -9.42 -4.93
C GLN A 417 -32.21 -9.85 -6.26
N ASN A 418 -32.98 -9.93 -7.34
CA ASN A 418 -32.49 -10.27 -8.67
C ASN A 418 -31.46 -9.26 -9.19
N ALA A 419 -31.71 -7.96 -9.00
CA ALA A 419 -30.78 -6.90 -9.41
C ALA A 419 -29.45 -6.97 -8.65
N ILE A 420 -29.51 -7.19 -7.32
CA ILE A 420 -28.30 -7.34 -6.50
C ILE A 420 -27.53 -8.62 -6.88
N TYR A 421 -28.21 -9.76 -7.07
CA TYR A 421 -27.53 -10.98 -7.51
C TYR A 421 -26.91 -10.85 -8.89
N ALA A 422 -27.58 -10.19 -9.84
CA ALA A 422 -27.02 -9.93 -11.17
C ALA A 422 -25.74 -9.09 -11.07
N TYR A 423 -25.74 -8.05 -10.24
CA TYR A 423 -24.55 -7.23 -9.97
C TYR A 423 -23.43 -8.06 -9.33
N LEU A 424 -23.73 -8.83 -8.29
CA LEU A 424 -22.74 -9.66 -7.59
C LEU A 424 -22.20 -10.80 -8.46
N SER A 425 -22.99 -11.33 -9.39
CA SER A 425 -22.53 -12.36 -10.33
C SER A 425 -21.42 -11.84 -11.25
N LYS A 426 -21.52 -10.57 -11.69
CA LYS A 426 -20.53 -9.94 -12.57
C LYS A 426 -19.38 -9.25 -11.81
N TYR A 427 -19.67 -8.60 -10.69
CA TYR A 427 -18.70 -7.73 -9.98
C TYR A 427 -18.41 -8.17 -8.55
N GLY A 428 -19.13 -9.15 -8.02
CA GLY A 428 -19.06 -9.49 -6.60
C GLY A 428 -17.76 -10.15 -6.16
N MET A 429 -16.94 -10.64 -7.10
CA MET A 429 -15.57 -11.10 -6.85
C MET A 429 -14.59 -9.95 -6.50
N ARG A 430 -15.00 -8.69 -6.66
CA ARG A 430 -14.20 -7.51 -6.30
C ARG A 430 -14.40 -7.13 -4.83
N CYS A 431 -13.47 -6.31 -4.34
CA CYS A 431 -13.56 -5.60 -3.06
C CYS A 431 -12.51 -4.48 -2.99
N ALA A 432 -12.56 -3.67 -1.94
CA ALA A 432 -11.42 -2.84 -1.57
C ALA A 432 -10.22 -3.73 -1.24
N GLY A 433 -9.05 -3.43 -1.80
CA GLY A 433 -7.83 -4.23 -1.60
C GLY A 433 -7.83 -5.60 -2.30
N GLU A 434 -8.55 -5.76 -3.41
CA GLU A 434 -8.74 -7.02 -4.14
C GLU A 434 -7.46 -7.74 -4.62
N ILE A 435 -6.32 -7.05 -4.70
CA ILE A 435 -5.03 -7.68 -5.02
C ILE A 435 -4.60 -8.69 -3.94
N ASP A 436 -5.13 -8.57 -2.72
CA ASP A 436 -5.02 -9.59 -1.69
C ASP A 436 -6.18 -10.58 -1.83
N ILE A 437 -5.86 -11.83 -2.21
CA ILE A 437 -6.84 -12.92 -2.33
C ILE A 437 -7.58 -13.18 -1.01
N THR A 438 -7.00 -12.84 0.14
CA THR A 438 -7.57 -13.11 1.47
C THR A 438 -8.60 -12.07 1.91
N LYS A 439 -8.70 -10.92 1.22
CA LYS A 439 -9.73 -9.91 1.52
C LYS A 439 -11.12 -10.43 1.18
N THR A 440 -12.09 -10.13 2.03
CA THR A 440 -13.51 -10.49 1.85
C THR A 440 -14.08 -9.80 0.62
N ARG A 441 -14.67 -10.59 -0.29
CA ARG A 441 -15.28 -10.13 -1.54
C ARG A 441 -16.72 -9.65 -1.31
N TRP A 442 -17.25 -8.83 -2.21
CA TRP A 442 -18.65 -8.39 -2.12
C TRP A 442 -19.64 -9.56 -2.21
N SER A 443 -19.34 -10.62 -2.98
CA SER A 443 -20.15 -11.85 -3.00
C SER A 443 -20.09 -12.64 -1.69
N GLU A 444 -19.00 -12.51 -0.93
CA GLU A 444 -18.85 -13.18 0.37
C GLU A 444 -19.52 -12.38 1.49
N LYS A 445 -19.53 -11.04 1.36
CA LYS A 445 -20.17 -10.13 2.32
C LYS A 445 -20.98 -9.02 1.60
N PRO A 446 -22.17 -9.35 1.08
CA PRO A 446 -22.98 -8.40 0.31
C PRO A 446 -23.42 -7.16 1.09
N THR A 447 -23.44 -7.20 2.42
CA THR A 447 -23.72 -6.01 3.24
C THR A 447 -22.78 -4.83 2.96
N THR A 448 -21.56 -5.10 2.48
CA THR A 448 -20.56 -4.06 2.15
C THR A 448 -20.95 -3.15 0.99
N ILE A 449 -21.84 -3.57 0.09
CA ILE A 449 -22.28 -2.74 -1.04
C ILE A 449 -23.52 -1.90 -0.72
N ILE A 450 -24.22 -2.19 0.37
CA ILE A 450 -25.45 -1.48 0.77
C ILE A 450 -25.25 0.03 0.98
N PRO A 451 -24.21 0.50 1.69
CA PRO A 451 -23.97 1.94 1.83
C PRO A 451 -23.79 2.65 0.48
N MET A 452 -23.17 2.00 -0.50
CA MET A 452 -22.99 2.57 -1.85
C MET A 452 -24.32 2.61 -2.61
N ILE A 453 -25.15 1.57 -2.50
CA ILE A 453 -26.50 1.55 -3.10
C ILE A 453 -27.37 2.66 -2.50
N LEU A 454 -27.44 2.76 -1.17
CA LEU A 454 -28.22 3.79 -0.48
C LEU A 454 -27.75 5.20 -0.85
N SER A 455 -26.43 5.43 -0.86
CA SER A 455 -25.85 6.70 -1.29
C SER A 455 -26.22 7.03 -2.73
N ASN A 456 -26.28 6.04 -3.63
CA ASN A 456 -26.71 6.26 -5.01
C ASN A 456 -28.20 6.61 -5.12
N ILE A 457 -29.06 5.97 -4.32
CA ILE A 457 -30.50 6.26 -4.26
C ILE A 457 -30.74 7.71 -3.79
N GLU A 458 -29.99 8.14 -2.77
CA GLU A 458 -30.10 9.48 -2.18
C GLU A 458 -29.55 10.58 -3.10
N ASN A 459 -28.37 10.38 -3.68
CA ASN A 459 -27.62 11.45 -4.35
C ASN A 459 -27.88 11.54 -5.85
N PHE A 460 -28.44 10.51 -6.49
CA PHE A 460 -28.69 10.51 -7.93
C PHE A 460 -30.17 10.38 -8.28
N LYS A 461 -30.55 10.97 -9.41
CA LYS A 461 -31.90 10.88 -10.00
C LYS A 461 -32.06 9.57 -10.81
N PRO A 462 -33.29 9.10 -11.07
CA PRO A 462 -33.55 7.95 -11.95
C PRO A 462 -32.84 8.02 -13.29
N ASN A 463 -32.31 6.90 -13.76
CA ASN A 463 -31.58 6.79 -15.03
C ASN A 463 -30.33 7.68 -15.07
N ALA A 464 -29.65 7.86 -13.93
CA ALA A 464 -28.42 8.65 -13.86
C ALA A 464 -27.26 7.99 -14.60
N GLY A 465 -27.18 6.65 -14.60
CA GLY A 465 -26.13 5.91 -15.31
C GLY A 465 -26.08 6.26 -16.79
N ASN A 466 -27.18 6.02 -17.52
CA ASN A 466 -27.27 6.33 -18.95
C ASN A 466 -27.05 7.81 -19.26
N ARG A 467 -27.59 8.73 -18.44
CA ARG A 467 -27.41 10.17 -18.66
C ARG A 467 -25.96 10.60 -18.51
N LYS A 468 -25.26 10.11 -17.47
CA LYS A 468 -23.83 10.41 -17.26
C LYS A 468 -22.97 9.85 -18.39
N PHE A 469 -23.25 8.61 -18.81
CA PHE A 469 -22.51 7.98 -19.91
C PHE A 469 -22.70 8.77 -21.21
N GLU A 470 -23.95 9.10 -21.56
CA GLU A 470 -24.25 9.85 -22.77
C GLU A 470 -23.67 11.28 -22.72
N GLN A 471 -23.75 11.94 -21.57
CA GLN A 471 -23.15 13.26 -21.38
C GLN A 471 -21.63 13.22 -21.63
N GLY A 472 -20.90 12.29 -20.99
CA GLY A 472 -19.45 12.17 -21.21
C GLY A 472 -19.09 11.83 -22.66
N ARG A 473 -19.95 11.06 -23.35
CA ARG A 473 -19.78 10.78 -24.78
C ARG A 473 -19.91 12.04 -25.63
N GLN A 474 -20.93 12.86 -25.37
CA GLN A 474 -21.14 14.13 -26.07
C GLN A 474 -20.04 15.16 -25.77
N GLU A 475 -19.59 15.24 -24.52
CA GLU A 475 -18.47 16.12 -24.12
C GLU A 475 -17.18 15.74 -24.83
N ALA A 476 -16.86 14.44 -24.91
CA ALA A 476 -15.70 13.95 -25.64
C ALA A 476 -15.79 14.25 -27.15
N LEU A 477 -16.94 14.01 -27.79
CA LEU A 477 -17.15 14.30 -29.22
C LEU A 477 -17.05 15.79 -29.52
N LYS A 478 -17.61 16.64 -28.65
CA LYS A 478 -17.52 18.09 -28.79
C LYS A 478 -16.07 18.55 -28.64
N LYS A 479 -15.33 18.01 -27.67
CA LYS A 479 -13.91 18.35 -27.47
C LYS A 479 -13.07 17.89 -28.65
N GLU A 480 -13.32 16.71 -29.21
CA GLU A 480 -12.68 16.24 -30.43
C GLU A 480 -12.89 17.23 -31.58
N GLN A 481 -14.15 17.58 -31.89
CA GLN A 481 -14.46 18.53 -32.97
C GLN A 481 -13.80 19.90 -32.73
N GLU A 482 -13.88 20.42 -31.51
CA GLU A 482 -13.26 21.69 -31.11
C GLU A 482 -11.74 21.71 -31.36
N LEU A 483 -11.04 20.64 -30.98
CA LEU A 483 -9.59 20.55 -31.18
C LEU A 483 -9.25 20.47 -32.65
N LEU A 484 -9.94 19.63 -33.43
CA LEU A 484 -9.68 19.49 -34.86
C LEU A 484 -9.93 20.79 -35.63
N ASP A 485 -11.03 21.49 -35.33
CA ASP A 485 -11.36 22.78 -35.96
C ASP A 485 -10.30 23.85 -35.65
N ARG A 486 -9.80 23.89 -34.42
CA ARG A 486 -8.73 24.81 -34.01
C ARG A 486 -7.39 24.46 -34.65
N LEU A 487 -7.06 23.18 -34.76
CA LEU A 487 -5.83 22.72 -35.41
C LEU A 487 -5.81 23.05 -36.90
N ASN A 488 -6.95 22.90 -37.59
CA ASN A 488 -7.09 23.25 -39.01
C ASN A 488 -6.82 24.75 -39.31
N GLN A 489 -6.90 25.63 -38.31
CA GLN A 489 -6.58 27.05 -38.45
C GLN A 489 -5.09 27.37 -38.28
N LEU A 490 -4.26 26.40 -37.86
CA LEU A 490 -2.82 26.57 -37.69
C LEU A 490 -2.05 26.32 -38.99
N PRO A 491 -0.78 26.77 -39.09
CA PRO A 491 0.14 26.29 -40.12
C PRO A 491 0.31 24.77 -40.03
N ASP A 492 0.30 24.10 -41.19
CA ASP A 492 0.27 22.63 -41.32
C ASP A 492 -0.94 21.97 -40.61
N GLY A 493 -2.05 22.71 -40.54
CA GLY A 493 -3.23 22.37 -39.75
C GLY A 493 -3.90 21.05 -40.15
N GLU A 494 -4.00 20.76 -41.45
CA GLU A 494 -4.59 19.50 -41.95
C GLU A 494 -3.83 18.28 -41.43
N GLN A 495 -2.49 18.30 -41.51
CA GLN A 495 -1.65 17.21 -41.02
C GLN A 495 -1.77 17.06 -39.50
N LYS A 496 -1.72 18.18 -38.75
CA LYS A 496 -1.87 18.17 -37.28
C LYS A 496 -3.23 17.62 -36.85
N ALA A 497 -4.29 17.97 -37.57
CA ALA A 497 -5.63 17.48 -37.32
C ALA A 497 -5.74 15.98 -37.61
N GLU A 498 -5.19 15.49 -38.72
CA GLU A 498 -5.18 14.07 -39.07
C GLU A 498 -4.41 13.22 -38.03
N GLU A 499 -3.21 13.67 -37.65
CA GLU A 499 -2.40 13.01 -36.60
C GLU A 499 -3.14 13.01 -35.26
N THR A 500 -3.77 14.13 -34.89
CA THR A 500 -4.53 14.23 -33.64
C THR A 500 -5.75 13.32 -33.66
N LYS A 501 -6.50 13.28 -34.77
CA LYS A 501 -7.66 12.39 -34.94
C LYS A 501 -7.27 10.93 -34.76
N ARG A 502 -6.16 10.50 -35.37
CA ARG A 502 -5.61 9.14 -35.18
C ARG A 502 -5.31 8.84 -33.71
N MET A 503 -4.73 9.78 -32.97
CA MET A 503 -4.45 9.59 -31.54
C MET A 503 -5.72 9.56 -30.70
N ILE A 504 -6.71 10.38 -31.02
CA ILE A 504 -8.03 10.36 -30.37
C ILE A 504 -8.68 8.99 -30.57
N ASP A 505 -8.65 8.45 -31.79
CA ASP A 505 -9.24 7.15 -32.07
C ASP A 505 -8.56 6.02 -31.29
N LEU A 506 -7.23 6.05 -31.16
CA LEU A 506 -6.50 5.10 -30.31
C LEU A 506 -6.95 5.19 -28.85
N ILE A 507 -7.10 6.39 -28.29
CA ILE A 507 -7.61 6.57 -26.92
C ILE A 507 -9.02 5.99 -26.82
N ARG A 508 -9.92 6.36 -27.74
CA ARG A 508 -11.33 5.97 -27.66
C ARG A 508 -11.55 4.47 -27.84
N ASN A 509 -10.74 3.81 -28.66
CA ASN A 509 -10.85 2.38 -28.93
C ASN A 509 -10.16 1.53 -27.86
N PHE A 510 -9.02 1.97 -27.31
CA PHE A 510 -8.17 1.11 -26.46
C PHE A 510 -8.17 1.48 -24.98
N MET A 511 -8.45 2.73 -24.59
CA MET A 511 -8.31 3.16 -23.19
C MET A 511 -9.21 2.39 -22.22
N GLY A 512 -10.41 1.98 -22.65
CA GLY A 512 -11.31 1.20 -21.81
C GLY A 512 -10.76 -0.16 -21.39
N TYR A 513 -9.90 -0.77 -22.21
CA TYR A 513 -9.29 -2.07 -21.92
C TYR A 513 -8.29 -2.04 -20.76
N ARG A 514 -7.73 -0.87 -20.41
CA ARG A 514 -6.64 -0.73 -19.42
C ARG A 514 -6.93 -1.39 -18.08
N GLU A 515 -8.17 -1.34 -17.62
CA GLU A 515 -8.58 -1.88 -16.32
C GLU A 515 -8.93 -3.39 -16.39
N TYR A 516 -9.02 -3.96 -17.59
CA TYR A 516 -9.51 -5.31 -17.80
C TYR A 516 -8.54 -6.41 -17.34
N PRO A 517 -7.21 -6.34 -17.54
CA PRO A 517 -6.29 -7.35 -17.01
C PRO A 517 -6.41 -7.54 -15.50
N LYS A 518 -6.56 -6.44 -14.74
CA LYS A 518 -6.77 -6.52 -13.29
C LYS A 518 -8.09 -7.19 -12.94
N TYR A 519 -9.18 -6.84 -13.63
CA TYR A 519 -10.48 -7.51 -13.50
C TYR A 519 -10.39 -9.02 -13.76
N GLY A 520 -9.70 -9.43 -14.82
CA GLY A 520 -9.47 -10.83 -15.14
C GLY A 520 -8.68 -11.56 -14.06
N MET A 521 -7.62 -10.94 -13.55
CA MET A 521 -6.81 -11.48 -12.44
C MET A 521 -7.64 -11.72 -11.18
N VAL A 522 -8.39 -10.71 -10.71
CA VAL A 522 -9.14 -10.81 -9.45
C VAL A 522 -10.32 -11.79 -9.56
N SER A 523 -10.90 -11.91 -10.76
CA SER A 523 -11.92 -12.92 -11.05
C SER A 523 -11.36 -14.33 -10.91
N ARG A 524 -10.15 -14.57 -11.42
CA ARG A 524 -9.42 -15.84 -11.28
C ARG A 524 -9.03 -16.12 -9.83
N TYR A 525 -8.51 -15.13 -9.13
CA TYR A 525 -8.20 -15.22 -7.69
C TYR A 525 -9.41 -15.63 -6.87
N PHE A 526 -10.59 -15.09 -7.17
CA PHE A 526 -11.79 -15.48 -6.43
C PHE A 526 -12.16 -16.95 -6.66
N VAL A 527 -11.98 -17.47 -7.88
CA VAL A 527 -12.18 -18.90 -8.17
C VAL A 527 -11.19 -19.76 -7.37
N TYR A 528 -9.91 -19.38 -7.30
CA TYR A 528 -8.92 -20.06 -6.45
C TYR A 528 -9.31 -19.99 -4.97
N LYS A 529 -9.71 -18.81 -4.49
CA LYS A 529 -10.10 -18.60 -3.10
C LYS A 529 -11.22 -19.54 -2.69
N GLN A 530 -12.25 -19.68 -3.51
CA GLN A 530 -13.37 -20.57 -3.24
C GLN A 530 -12.95 -22.04 -3.17
N ALA A 531 -12.03 -22.47 -4.04
CA ALA A 531 -11.49 -23.83 -3.99
C ALA A 531 -10.61 -24.07 -2.75
N LEU A 532 -9.72 -23.12 -2.43
CA LEU A 532 -8.86 -23.19 -1.25
C LEU A 532 -9.65 -23.18 0.07
N LEU A 533 -10.74 -22.40 0.14
CA LEU A 533 -11.60 -22.39 1.32
C LEU A 533 -12.30 -23.73 1.53
N LYS A 534 -12.62 -24.48 0.47
CA LYS A 534 -13.15 -25.85 0.58
C LYS A 534 -12.13 -26.82 1.15
N GLU A 535 -10.86 -26.73 0.73
CA GLU A 535 -9.77 -27.51 1.35
C GLU A 535 -9.57 -27.11 2.81
N ALA A 536 -9.69 -25.82 3.15
CA ALA A 536 -9.62 -25.37 4.53
C ALA A 536 -10.72 -26.02 5.40
N GLU A 537 -11.91 -26.30 4.86
CA GLU A 537 -12.95 -27.03 5.61
C GLU A 537 -12.51 -28.44 5.96
N GLN A 538 -11.78 -29.11 5.06
CA GLN A 538 -11.22 -30.45 5.32
C GLN A 538 -10.15 -30.40 6.40
N LEU A 539 -9.27 -29.39 6.38
CA LEU A 539 -8.25 -29.19 7.42
C LEU A 539 -8.86 -28.90 8.79
N VAL A 540 -9.97 -28.14 8.84
CA VAL A 540 -10.74 -27.93 10.09
C VAL A 540 -11.34 -29.25 10.58
N GLN A 541 -11.95 -30.04 9.69
CA GLN A 541 -12.51 -31.35 10.05
C GLN A 541 -11.46 -32.34 10.55
N ALA A 542 -10.23 -32.22 10.07
CA ALA A 542 -9.08 -33.01 10.50
C ALA A 542 -8.37 -32.45 11.74
N ASP A 543 -8.85 -31.37 12.35
CA ASP A 543 -8.27 -30.69 13.53
C ASP A 543 -6.82 -30.19 13.30
N VAL A 544 -6.46 -29.89 12.05
CA VAL A 544 -5.15 -29.32 11.67
C VAL A 544 -5.12 -27.80 11.86
N ILE A 545 -6.26 -27.14 11.62
CA ILE A 545 -6.49 -25.70 11.85
C ILE A 545 -7.82 -25.50 12.58
N HIS A 546 -7.98 -24.39 13.29
CA HIS A 546 -9.19 -24.13 14.08
C HIS A 546 -10.30 -23.43 13.26
N GLU A 547 -9.91 -22.55 12.33
CA GLU A 547 -10.82 -21.78 11.50
C GLU A 547 -10.42 -21.86 10.03
N LYS A 548 -11.39 -21.82 9.10
CA LYS A 548 -11.09 -21.86 7.66
C LYS A 548 -10.12 -20.76 7.23
N GLU A 549 -10.23 -19.59 7.83
CA GLU A 549 -9.39 -18.42 7.51
C GLU A 549 -7.97 -18.51 8.05
N ASP A 550 -7.64 -19.53 8.85
CA ASP A 550 -6.27 -19.76 9.32
C ASP A 550 -5.29 -19.98 8.16
N ILE A 551 -5.76 -20.55 7.04
CA ILE A 551 -4.94 -20.73 5.83
C ILE A 551 -4.40 -19.41 5.28
N TYR A 552 -5.05 -18.28 5.57
CA TYR A 552 -4.59 -16.96 5.10
C TYR A 552 -3.24 -16.56 5.73
N TYR A 553 -2.94 -17.12 6.91
CA TYR A 553 -1.69 -16.90 7.63
C TYR A 553 -0.58 -17.87 7.23
N LEU A 554 -0.82 -18.74 6.26
CA LEU A 554 0.20 -19.57 5.63
C LEU A 554 0.59 -18.98 4.27
N THR A 555 1.85 -19.11 3.89
CA THR A 555 2.25 -18.91 2.49
C THR A 555 1.67 -20.03 1.63
N PHE A 556 1.61 -19.83 0.32
CA PHE A 556 1.08 -20.87 -0.58
C PHE A 556 1.86 -22.19 -0.49
N GLU A 557 3.20 -22.15 -0.33
CA GLU A 557 4.02 -23.36 -0.20
C GLU A 557 3.79 -24.07 1.14
N GLU A 558 3.67 -23.32 2.24
CA GLU A 558 3.33 -23.92 3.54
C GLU A 558 1.93 -24.55 3.51
N LEU A 559 0.95 -23.88 2.89
CA LEU A 559 -0.39 -24.45 2.73
C LEU A 559 -0.36 -25.74 1.90
N ARG A 560 0.44 -25.77 0.83
CA ARG A 560 0.64 -26.96 0.00
C ARG A 560 1.25 -28.12 0.79
N GLU A 561 2.23 -27.84 1.64
CA GLU A 561 2.82 -28.84 2.51
C GLU A 561 1.82 -29.34 3.56
N VAL A 562 1.08 -28.45 4.22
CA VAL A 562 0.06 -28.80 5.21
C VAL A 562 -1.03 -29.68 4.61
N VAL A 563 -1.51 -29.38 3.39
CA VAL A 563 -2.50 -30.21 2.70
C VAL A 563 -1.92 -31.58 2.33
N ARG A 564 -0.62 -31.66 2.05
CA ARG A 564 0.07 -32.92 1.71
C ARG A 564 0.31 -33.81 2.92
N THR A 565 0.66 -33.24 4.07
CA THR A 565 1.09 -33.98 5.27
C THR A 565 0.00 -34.09 6.33
N ASN A 566 -0.99 -33.19 6.34
CA ASN A 566 -1.90 -32.93 7.46
C ASN A 566 -1.18 -32.60 8.77
N GLU A 567 0.01 -32.01 8.69
CA GLU A 567 0.78 -31.59 9.86
C GLU A 567 1.03 -30.07 9.82
N LEU A 568 0.79 -29.40 10.95
CA LEU A 568 1.03 -27.98 11.10
C LEU A 568 1.40 -27.63 12.55
N ASP A 569 2.50 -26.90 12.73
CA ASP A 569 2.74 -26.18 13.97
C ASP A 569 1.86 -24.92 14.02
N TYR A 570 0.77 -25.00 14.78
CA TYR A 570 -0.19 -23.90 14.92
C TYR A 570 0.43 -22.62 15.53
N GLN A 571 1.59 -22.71 16.20
CA GLN A 571 2.30 -21.53 16.70
C GLN A 571 2.66 -20.55 15.58
N ILE A 572 2.89 -21.04 14.35
CA ILE A 572 3.17 -20.20 13.18
C ILE A 572 1.98 -19.27 12.88
N ILE A 573 0.75 -19.81 12.89
CA ILE A 573 -0.47 -19.02 12.66
C ILE A 573 -0.64 -18.00 13.79
N SER A 574 -0.50 -18.44 15.05
CA SER A 574 -0.66 -17.56 16.22
C SER A 574 0.30 -16.36 16.15
N LYS A 575 1.58 -16.63 15.88
CA LYS A 575 2.61 -15.60 15.70
C LYS A 575 2.26 -14.63 14.58
N ARG A 576 1.82 -15.13 13.42
CA ARG A 576 1.50 -14.29 12.26
C ARG A 576 0.21 -13.49 12.43
N LYS A 577 -0.76 -13.98 13.22
CA LYS A 577 -1.93 -13.19 13.65
C LYS A 577 -1.49 -11.98 14.47
N ASP A 578 -0.53 -12.16 15.39
CA ASP A 578 -0.02 -11.06 16.22
C ASP A 578 0.87 -10.09 15.42
N GLU A 579 1.70 -10.60 14.51
CA GLU A 579 2.44 -9.76 13.56
C GLU A 579 1.51 -8.95 12.67
N TYR A 580 0.40 -9.55 12.18
CA TYR A 580 -0.58 -8.84 11.35
C TYR A 580 -1.24 -7.68 12.11
N LYS A 581 -1.68 -7.90 13.36
CA LYS A 581 -2.21 -6.83 14.23
C LYS A 581 -1.20 -5.70 14.45
N PHE A 582 0.09 -6.03 14.52
CA PHE A 582 1.15 -5.04 14.60
C PHE A 582 1.28 -4.27 13.28
N TYR A 583 1.31 -4.97 12.13
CA TYR A 583 1.40 -4.36 10.81
C TYR A 583 0.21 -3.47 10.47
N GLU A 584 -0.99 -3.75 10.97
CA GLU A 584 -2.17 -2.87 10.78
C GLU A 584 -1.96 -1.47 11.37
N LYS A 585 -1.13 -1.33 12.40
CA LYS A 585 -0.80 -0.05 13.02
C LYS A 585 0.26 0.74 12.25
N LEU A 586 0.96 0.09 11.33
CA LEU A 586 2.04 0.69 10.54
C LEU A 586 1.49 1.27 9.24
N THR A 587 1.95 2.47 8.91
CA THR A 587 1.72 3.09 7.60
C THR A 587 2.96 2.87 6.74
N PRO A 588 2.87 2.21 5.56
CA PRO A 588 4.04 2.05 4.71
C PRO A 588 4.49 3.42 4.18
N PRO A 589 5.79 3.67 4.04
CA PRO A 589 6.26 4.85 3.30
C PRO A 589 6.13 4.60 1.79
N ARG A 590 6.09 5.68 1.00
CA ARG A 590 6.15 5.62 -0.47
C ARG A 590 7.48 5.07 -0.96
N VAL A 591 8.56 5.53 -0.34
CA VAL A 591 9.94 5.12 -0.59
C VAL A 591 10.57 4.74 0.74
N ILE A 592 11.23 3.60 0.80
CA ILE A 592 11.99 3.14 1.97
C ILE A 592 13.43 2.85 1.56
N THR A 593 14.37 3.21 2.42
CA THR A 593 15.79 2.92 2.25
C THR A 593 16.23 1.77 3.15
N SER A 594 17.37 1.15 2.86
CA SER A 594 17.93 0.09 3.71
C SER A 594 18.62 0.59 4.99
N ASP A 595 18.58 1.90 5.27
CA ASP A 595 19.28 2.53 6.39
C ASP A 595 18.43 3.01 7.56
#